data_AF-X1UIB5-F1
#
_entry.id   AF-X1UIB5-F1
#
_cell.length_a   1.000
_cell.length_b   1.000
_cell.length_c   1.000
_cell.angle_alpha   90.00
_cell.angle_beta   90.00
_cell.angle_gamma   90.00
#
_symmetry.space_group_name_H-M   'P 1'
#
loop_
_entity.id
_entity.type
_entity.pdbx_description
1 polymer ?
#
loop_
_entity_poly.entity_id
_entity_poly.type
_entity_poly.pdbx_seq_one_letter_code
_entity_poly.pdbx_strand_id
1 'polypeptide(L)'
;GVVIKHILMNPTKFLDFRASAEVKDFIYGILVSESGLTPGVAPTLKTINRVLTESGLPDIRIISTFIDLEDKDHNIVATDPWLDLDTPATDKYVTFIPDGPLGSMLHGPIAAESVKDPGIIQKKVGHVLVQSVCQQDPIMVSTIGLANCFVCFNRINEVWSLNSESHTAWA
;
A
#
# COMPACT_ATOMS: atom_id res chain seq x y z
N GLY A 1 16.10 8.48 -16.12
CA GLY A 1 15.35 7.22 -16.00
C GLY A 1 15.16 6.90 -14.54
N VAL A 2 14.02 6.29 -14.18
CA VAL A 2 13.73 5.86 -12.80
C VAL A 2 14.15 4.40 -12.66
N VAL A 3 14.81 4.04 -11.57
CA VAL A 3 15.11 2.65 -11.24
C VAL A 3 13.96 2.11 -10.39
N ILE A 4 13.20 1.16 -10.94
CA ILE A 4 12.21 0.39 -10.17
C ILE A 4 12.97 -0.47 -9.18
N LYS A 5 12.58 -0.43 -7.91
CA LYS A 5 13.23 -1.21 -6.85
C LYS A 5 12.34 -2.32 -6.31
N HIS A 6 11.03 -2.10 -6.24
CA HIS A 6 10.11 -3.08 -5.66
C HIS A 6 8.92 -3.36 -6.59
N ILE A 7 8.44 -4.59 -6.51
CA ILE A 7 7.21 -5.08 -7.13
C ILE A 7 6.25 -5.42 -5.99
N LEU A 8 5.11 -4.74 -5.93
CA LEU A 8 4.06 -4.94 -4.95
C LEU A 8 3.05 -5.93 -5.52
N MET A 9 2.81 -7.02 -4.81
CA MET A 9 1.88 -8.08 -5.20
C MET A 9 1.03 -8.51 -4.01
N ASN A 10 -0.23 -8.85 -4.26
CA ASN A 10 -1.03 -9.57 -3.28
C ASN A 10 -0.59 -11.04 -3.16
N PRO A 11 -0.96 -11.74 -2.06
CA PRO A 11 -0.54 -13.12 -1.84
C PRO A 11 -0.94 -14.05 -2.98
N THR A 12 -2.14 -13.90 -3.56
CA THR A 12 -2.58 -14.81 -4.64
C THR A 12 -1.80 -14.57 -5.92
N LYS A 13 -1.51 -13.31 -6.29
CA LYS A 13 -0.62 -13.00 -7.42
C LYS A 13 0.77 -13.53 -7.27
N PHE A 14 1.30 -13.51 -6.06
CA PHE A 14 2.60 -14.11 -5.81
C PHE A 14 2.57 -15.64 -5.97
N LEU A 15 1.47 -16.30 -5.58
CA LEU A 15 1.29 -17.74 -5.79
C LEU A 15 1.25 -18.08 -7.29
N ASP A 16 0.57 -17.26 -8.10
CA ASP A 16 0.53 -17.42 -9.55
C ASP A 16 1.91 -17.17 -10.17
N PHE A 17 2.57 -16.09 -9.76
CA PHE A 17 3.92 -15.73 -10.22
C PHE A 17 4.92 -16.86 -9.97
N ARG A 18 4.99 -17.40 -8.75
CA ARG A 18 5.92 -18.51 -8.43
C ARG A 18 5.55 -19.82 -9.13
N ALA A 19 4.31 -19.96 -9.61
CA ALA A 19 3.82 -21.16 -10.27
C ALA A 19 4.14 -21.17 -11.78
N SER A 20 4.35 -20.00 -12.40
CA SER A 20 4.75 -19.86 -13.81
C SER A 20 6.01 -20.68 -14.13
N ALA A 21 5.99 -21.31 -15.30
CA ALA A 21 7.09 -22.14 -15.78
C ALA A 21 8.34 -21.28 -16.04
N GLU A 22 8.15 -20.11 -16.64
CA GLU A 22 9.21 -19.14 -16.95
C GLU A 22 9.92 -18.65 -15.67
N VAL A 23 9.16 -18.37 -14.62
CA VAL A 23 9.72 -17.97 -13.33
C VAL A 23 10.51 -19.11 -12.71
N LYS A 24 9.98 -20.34 -12.73
CA LYS A 24 10.69 -21.52 -12.23
C LYS A 24 11.99 -21.76 -13.01
N ASP A 25 11.94 -21.71 -14.34
CA ASP A 25 13.09 -21.95 -15.21
C ASP A 25 14.20 -20.91 -14.97
N PHE A 26 13.82 -19.63 -14.83
CA PHE A 26 14.77 -18.57 -14.51
C PHE A 26 15.42 -18.77 -13.13
N ILE A 27 14.60 -19.01 -12.10
CA ILE A 27 15.10 -19.16 -10.72
C ILE A 27 15.96 -20.42 -10.58
N TYR A 28 15.50 -21.57 -11.10
CA TYR A 28 16.28 -22.81 -11.04
C TYR A 28 17.49 -22.79 -11.97
N GLY A 29 17.43 -22.14 -13.13
CA GLY A 29 18.59 -22.00 -14.00
C GLY A 29 19.79 -21.38 -13.28
N ILE A 30 19.54 -20.34 -12.47
CA ILE A 30 20.56 -19.69 -11.67
C ILE A 30 20.93 -20.55 -10.44
N LEU A 31 19.96 -21.07 -9.69
CA LEU A 31 20.23 -21.85 -8.47
C LEU A 31 20.91 -23.21 -8.71
N VAL A 32 20.62 -23.88 -9.82
CA VAL A 32 21.27 -25.14 -10.20
C VAL A 32 22.75 -24.88 -10.50
N SER A 33 23.08 -23.74 -11.12
CA SER A 33 24.46 -23.35 -11.38
C SER A 33 25.28 -23.04 -10.11
N GLU A 34 24.62 -22.57 -9.05
CA GLU A 34 25.29 -22.17 -7.80
C GLU A 34 25.27 -23.23 -6.68
N SER A 35 24.23 -24.07 -6.59
CA SER A 35 23.92 -24.79 -5.34
C SER A 35 23.44 -26.23 -5.50
N GLY A 36 23.25 -26.74 -6.73
CA GLY A 36 22.76 -28.10 -6.97
C GLY A 36 21.35 -28.38 -6.44
N LEU A 37 20.55 -27.32 -6.20
CA LEU A 37 19.17 -27.44 -5.74
C LEU A 37 18.31 -28.10 -6.82
N THR A 38 17.70 -29.24 -6.52
CA THR A 38 16.84 -29.98 -7.44
C THR A 38 15.42 -29.38 -7.52
N PRO A 39 14.73 -29.45 -8.69
CA PRO A 39 13.42 -28.82 -8.94
C PRO A 39 12.21 -29.39 -8.16
N GLY A 40 12.41 -29.98 -6.97
CA GLY A 40 11.36 -30.68 -6.22
C GLY A 40 10.49 -29.79 -5.32
N VAL A 41 10.93 -28.57 -5.00
CA VAL A 41 10.25 -27.70 -4.01
C VAL A 41 10.15 -26.28 -4.55
N ALA A 42 8.92 -25.76 -4.67
CA ALA A 42 8.67 -24.40 -5.15
C ALA A 42 9.50 -23.36 -4.37
N PRO A 43 10.16 -22.41 -5.05
CA PRO A 43 11.06 -21.46 -4.40
C PRO A 43 10.28 -20.54 -3.46
N THR A 44 10.90 -20.23 -2.31
CA THR A 44 10.34 -19.29 -1.34
C THR A 44 10.50 -17.85 -1.84
N LEU A 45 9.69 -16.91 -1.31
CA LEU A 45 9.85 -15.48 -1.60
C LEU A 45 11.28 -14.99 -1.36
N LYS A 46 11.92 -15.46 -0.27
CA LYS A 46 13.31 -15.12 0.06
C LYS A 46 14.27 -15.58 -1.04
N THR A 47 14.09 -16.80 -1.54
CA THR A 47 14.91 -17.36 -2.61
C THR A 47 14.72 -16.59 -3.91
N ILE A 48 13.46 -16.30 -4.28
CA ILE A 48 13.12 -15.53 -5.48
C ILE A 48 13.74 -14.14 -5.41
N ASN A 49 13.53 -13.40 -4.32
CA ASN A 49 14.08 -12.05 -4.16
C ASN A 49 15.61 -12.04 -4.16
N ARG A 50 16.27 -13.06 -3.59
CA ARG A 50 17.73 -13.19 -3.68
C ARG A 50 18.17 -13.25 -5.14
N VAL A 51 17.62 -14.19 -5.92
CA VAL A 51 18.00 -14.37 -7.33
C VAL A 51 17.67 -13.13 -8.18
N LEU A 52 16.49 -12.52 -7.97
CA LEU A 52 16.10 -11.29 -8.66
C LEU A 52 17.10 -10.16 -8.37
N THR A 53 17.39 -9.90 -7.10
CA THR A 53 18.27 -8.79 -6.70
C THR A 53 19.74 -9.02 -7.10
N GLU A 54 20.24 -10.25 -7.01
CA GLU A 54 21.57 -10.63 -7.51
C GLU A 54 21.68 -10.45 -9.03
N SER A 55 20.57 -10.64 -9.76
CA SER A 55 20.47 -10.39 -11.20
C SER A 55 20.20 -8.91 -11.55
N GLY A 56 20.17 -8.01 -10.57
CA GLY A 56 19.89 -6.58 -10.77
C GLY A 56 18.40 -6.24 -10.99
N LEU A 57 17.49 -7.17 -10.73
CA LEU A 57 16.04 -7.00 -10.85
C LEU A 57 15.42 -6.51 -9.51
N PRO A 58 14.22 -5.89 -9.56
CA PRO A 58 13.47 -5.48 -8.37
C PRO A 58 13.10 -6.65 -7.44
N ASP A 59 13.02 -6.41 -6.12
CA ASP A 59 12.47 -7.38 -5.17
C ASP A 59 10.94 -7.33 -5.11
N ILE A 60 10.32 -8.48 -4.80
CA ILE A 60 8.89 -8.60 -4.59
C ILE A 60 8.55 -8.35 -3.13
N ARG A 61 7.55 -7.50 -2.88
CA ARG A 61 6.96 -7.25 -1.57
C ARG A 61 5.48 -7.63 -1.58
N ILE A 62 5.11 -8.48 -0.63
CA ILE A 62 3.72 -8.91 -0.48
C ILE A 62 2.95 -7.84 0.29
N ILE A 63 1.84 -7.40 -0.29
CA ILE A 63 0.89 -6.49 0.35
C ILE A 63 -0.38 -7.28 0.64
N SER A 64 -0.93 -7.11 1.83
CA SER A 64 -2.18 -7.76 2.25
C SER A 64 -2.98 -6.73 3.05
N THR A 65 -3.44 -5.69 2.35
CA THR A 65 -4.17 -4.57 2.98
C THR A 65 -5.62 -4.60 2.55
N PHE A 66 -6.51 -4.57 3.53
CA PHE A 66 -7.92 -4.32 3.35
C PHE A 66 -8.25 -2.96 3.95
N ILE A 67 -9.13 -2.23 3.30
CA ILE A 67 -9.69 -0.99 3.81
C ILE A 67 -11.18 -1.21 4.07
N ASP A 68 -11.67 -0.67 5.19
CA ASP A 68 -13.09 -0.68 5.49
C ASP A 68 -13.74 0.55 4.85
N LEU A 69 -14.71 0.31 3.97
CA LEU A 69 -15.53 1.35 3.37
C LEU A 69 -16.92 1.32 4.01
N GLU A 70 -17.32 2.43 4.63
CA GLU A 70 -18.67 2.61 5.14
C GLU A 70 -19.56 3.18 4.03
N ASP A 71 -20.66 2.49 3.73
CA ASP A 71 -21.66 2.97 2.78
C ASP A 71 -22.65 3.96 3.40
N LYS A 72 -23.53 4.53 2.57
CA LYS A 72 -24.56 5.49 2.99
C LYS A 72 -25.57 4.91 4.00
N ASP A 73 -25.65 3.59 4.11
CA ASP A 73 -26.60 2.86 4.96
C ASP A 73 -25.89 2.34 6.24
N HIS A 74 -24.68 2.83 6.52
CA HIS A 74 -23.82 2.45 7.66
C HIS A 74 -23.35 0.99 7.65
N ASN A 75 -23.36 0.33 6.48
CA ASN A 75 -22.72 -0.98 6.35
C ASN A 75 -21.22 -0.80 6.12
N ILE A 76 -20.41 -1.55 6.86
CA ILE A 76 -18.96 -1.57 6.72
C ILE A 76 -18.57 -2.76 5.84
N VAL A 77 -17.92 -2.49 4.71
CA VAL A 77 -17.44 -3.51 3.78
C VAL A 77 -15.92 -3.47 3.69
N ALA A 78 -15.28 -4.57 4.08
CA ALA A 78 -13.85 -4.77 3.87
C ALA A 78 -13.56 -4.91 2.37
N THR A 79 -12.79 -3.99 1.83
CA THR A 79 -12.46 -3.88 0.41
C THR A 79 -10.95 -3.99 0.23
N ASP A 80 -10.49 -4.88 -0.65
CA ASP A 80 -9.10 -4.91 -1.07
C ASP A 80 -8.89 -3.91 -2.22
N PRO A 81 -8.01 -2.90 -2.09
CA PRO A 81 -7.77 -1.94 -3.17
C PRO A 81 -7.10 -2.54 -4.42
N TRP A 82 -6.54 -3.75 -4.33
CA TRP A 82 -5.85 -4.44 -5.43
C TRP A 82 -6.69 -5.56 -6.09
N LEU A 83 -7.91 -5.82 -5.60
CA LEU A 83 -8.87 -6.75 -6.19
C LEU A 83 -9.51 -6.20 -7.47
N ASP A 84 -9.98 -7.11 -8.32
CA ASP A 84 -10.95 -6.77 -9.35
C ASP A 84 -12.33 -6.50 -8.70
N LEU A 85 -12.88 -5.30 -8.90
CA LEU A 85 -14.23 -4.97 -8.45
C LEU A 85 -15.31 -5.74 -9.21
N ASP A 86 -15.01 -6.21 -10.43
CA ASP A 86 -15.96 -6.92 -11.28
C ASP A 86 -16.02 -8.43 -10.99
N THR A 87 -14.97 -8.98 -10.38
CA THR A 87 -14.88 -10.41 -10.02
C THR A 87 -14.40 -10.55 -8.58
N PRO A 88 -15.31 -10.63 -7.59
CA PRO A 88 -14.93 -10.82 -6.20
C PRO A 88 -14.15 -12.14 -6.08
N ALA A 89 -12.85 -12.03 -5.79
CA ALA A 89 -11.85 -13.09 -5.52
C ALA A 89 -10.64 -13.13 -6.47
N THR A 90 -10.56 -12.30 -7.51
CA THR A 90 -9.33 -12.23 -8.33
C THR A 90 -8.57 -10.95 -8.05
N ASP A 91 -7.38 -11.07 -7.46
CA ASP A 91 -6.41 -9.98 -7.45
C ASP A 91 -6.15 -9.55 -8.91
N LYS A 92 -5.92 -8.26 -9.16
CA LYS A 92 -5.81 -7.73 -10.53
C LYS A 92 -4.52 -6.97 -10.78
N TYR A 93 -4.05 -6.26 -9.77
CA TYR A 93 -2.98 -5.28 -9.93
C TYR A 93 -1.65 -5.76 -9.34
N VAL A 94 -0.59 -5.48 -10.08
CA VAL A 94 0.81 -5.58 -9.63
C VAL A 94 1.43 -4.20 -9.78
N THR A 95 2.00 -3.63 -8.72
CA THR A 95 2.48 -2.25 -8.73
C THR A 95 4.01 -2.19 -8.63
N PHE A 96 4.65 -1.49 -9.55
CA PHE A 96 6.09 -1.27 -9.58
C PHE A 96 6.41 0.09 -8.98
N ILE A 97 7.29 0.10 -7.98
CA ILE A 97 7.67 1.32 -7.27
C ILE A 97 9.19 1.51 -7.22
N PRO A 98 9.67 2.76 -7.20
CA PRO A 98 11.07 3.04 -6.94
C PRO A 98 11.39 2.90 -5.45
N ASP A 99 12.68 2.99 -5.11
CA ASP A 99 13.11 3.04 -3.71
C ASP A 99 12.79 4.39 -3.06
N GLY A 100 12.62 4.40 -1.74
CA GLY A 100 12.40 5.58 -0.92
C GLY A 100 10.93 6.06 -0.85
N PRO A 101 10.67 7.19 -0.17
CA PRO A 101 9.33 7.74 -0.02
C PRO A 101 8.67 8.05 -1.37
N LEU A 102 7.43 7.60 -1.55
CA LEU A 102 6.63 7.86 -2.76
C LEU A 102 5.93 9.22 -2.72
N GLY A 103 5.68 9.71 -1.51
CA GLY A 103 4.95 10.94 -1.26
C GLY A 103 5.14 11.41 0.17
N SER A 104 4.30 12.36 0.56
CA SER A 104 4.32 12.98 1.89
C SER A 104 2.90 13.27 2.36
N MET A 105 2.68 13.21 3.66
CA MET A 105 1.49 13.79 4.28
C MET A 105 1.72 15.29 4.42
N LEU A 106 0.92 16.10 3.73
CA LEU A 106 0.91 17.55 3.86
C LEU A 106 -0.06 17.96 4.97
N HIS A 107 0.28 19.05 5.67
CA HIS A 107 -0.54 19.57 6.75
C HIS A 107 -0.91 21.02 6.46
N GLY A 108 -2.21 21.28 6.35
CA GLY A 108 -2.75 22.62 6.18
C GLY A 108 -2.93 23.33 7.53
N PRO A 109 -3.17 24.65 7.50
CA PRO A 109 -3.61 25.36 8.69
C PRO A 109 -4.96 24.80 9.17
N ILE A 110 -5.14 24.74 10.49
CA ILE A 110 -6.41 24.36 11.11
C ILE A 110 -7.10 25.65 11.54
N ALA A 111 -8.27 25.95 10.98
CA ALA A 111 -8.95 27.23 11.21
C ALA A 111 -9.16 27.55 12.70
N ALA A 112 -9.50 26.51 13.48
CA ALA A 112 -9.72 26.60 14.92
C ALA A 112 -8.49 27.06 15.72
N GLU A 113 -7.26 26.94 15.20
CA GLU A 113 -6.05 27.44 15.88
C GLU A 113 -6.07 28.95 16.09
N SER A 114 -6.76 29.68 15.20
CA SER A 114 -6.85 31.14 15.26
C SER A 114 -7.95 31.64 16.20
N VAL A 115 -8.85 30.76 16.64
CA VAL A 115 -9.96 31.11 17.51
C VAL A 115 -9.48 31.12 18.97
N LYS A 116 -9.71 32.24 19.66
CA LYS A 116 -9.42 32.41 21.09
C LYS A 116 -10.74 32.50 21.85
N ASP A 117 -11.29 31.35 22.20
CA ASP A 117 -12.45 31.26 23.09
C ASP A 117 -11.96 30.89 24.50
N PRO A 118 -12.22 31.71 25.54
CA PRO A 118 -11.83 31.39 26.92
C PRO A 118 -12.49 30.13 27.48
N GLY A 119 -13.60 29.66 26.89
CA GLY A 119 -14.26 28.40 27.26
C GLY A 119 -13.60 27.15 26.67
N ILE A 120 -12.57 27.30 25.83
CA ILE A 120 -11.89 26.21 25.14
C ILE A 120 -10.42 26.16 25.56
N ILE A 121 -9.99 25.02 26.08
CA ILE A 121 -8.57 24.75 26.32
C ILE A 121 -8.03 24.03 25.08
N GLN A 122 -7.05 24.63 24.41
CA GLN A 122 -6.47 24.06 23.19
C GLN A 122 -4.95 23.90 23.27
N LYS A 123 -4.45 22.78 22.72
CA LYS A 123 -3.02 22.50 22.61
C LYS A 123 -2.74 21.73 21.32
N LYS A 124 -1.73 22.18 20.58
CA LYS A 124 -1.24 21.46 19.40
C LYS A 124 -0.24 20.38 19.81
N VAL A 125 -0.45 19.15 19.35
CA VAL A 125 0.46 18.02 19.53
C VAL A 125 0.78 17.47 18.15
N GLY A 126 2.01 17.75 17.68
CA GLY A 126 2.39 17.46 16.29
C GLY A 126 1.51 18.23 15.30
N HIS A 127 0.82 17.50 14.43
CA HIS A 127 -0.08 18.05 13.41
C HIS A 127 -1.57 18.05 13.81
N VAL A 128 -1.87 17.67 15.05
CA VAL A 128 -3.24 17.60 15.57
C VAL A 128 -3.46 18.71 16.59
N LEU A 129 -4.51 19.50 16.41
CA LEU A 129 -5.00 20.42 17.44
C LEU A 129 -5.98 19.66 18.35
N VAL A 130 -5.65 19.57 19.62
CA VAL A 130 -6.52 18.98 20.63
C VAL A 130 -7.21 20.10 21.38
N GLN A 131 -8.54 20.04 21.46
CA GLN A 131 -9.38 21.00 22.19
C GLN A 131 -10.20 20.28 23.24
N SER A 132 -10.33 20.88 24.42
CA SER A 132 -11.27 20.48 25.45
C SER A 132 -12.31 21.59 25.60
N VAL A 133 -13.57 21.21 25.45
CA VAL A 133 -14.73 22.11 25.53
C VAL A 133 -15.62 21.64 26.67
N CYS A 134 -15.93 22.55 27.60
CA CYS A 134 -16.81 22.28 28.72
C CYS A 134 -18.15 23.02 28.52
N GLN A 135 -19.26 22.29 28.54
CA GLN A 135 -20.62 22.82 28.54
C GLN A 135 -21.28 22.51 29.88
N GLN A 136 -22.13 23.41 30.39
CA GLN A 136 -22.74 23.29 31.73
C GLN A 136 -24.20 22.83 31.71
N ASP A 137 -24.91 22.95 30.59
CA ASP A 137 -26.31 22.52 30.48
C ASP A 137 -26.59 21.88 29.11
N PRO A 138 -26.59 20.52 29.03
CA PRO A 138 -26.17 19.58 30.07
C PRO A 138 -24.66 19.68 30.37
N ILE A 139 -24.23 19.20 31.54
CA ILE A 139 -22.81 19.14 31.89
C ILE A 139 -22.12 18.12 30.97
N MET A 140 -21.20 18.59 30.13
CA MET A 140 -20.45 17.78 29.19
C MET A 140 -19.02 18.30 29.08
N VAL A 141 -18.05 17.38 28.98
CA VAL A 141 -16.68 17.70 28.60
C VAL A 141 -16.35 16.91 27.35
N SER A 142 -16.10 17.63 26.27
CA SER A 142 -15.79 17.05 24.95
C SER A 142 -14.33 17.27 24.61
N THR A 143 -13.67 16.22 24.13
CA THR A 143 -12.32 16.31 23.57
C THR A 143 -12.40 16.19 22.06
N ILE A 144 -11.92 17.21 21.36
CA ILE A 144 -11.99 17.32 19.91
C ILE A 144 -10.56 17.30 19.36
N GLY A 145 -10.28 16.34 18.47
CA GLY A 145 -9.03 16.28 17.72
C GLY A 145 -9.26 16.77 16.30
N LEU A 146 -8.55 17.83 15.91
CA LEU A 146 -8.64 18.41 14.57
C LEU A 146 -7.29 18.24 13.86
N ALA A 147 -7.32 17.71 12.64
CA ALA A 147 -6.15 17.60 11.79
C ALA A 147 -6.56 17.93 10.35
N ASN A 148 -5.79 18.81 9.71
CA ASN A 148 -5.99 19.14 8.31
C ASN A 148 -4.84 18.52 7.50
N CYS A 149 -5.06 17.31 6.99
CA CYS A 149 -4.03 16.48 6.38
C CYS A 149 -4.42 16.10 4.95
N PHE A 150 -3.46 16.16 4.03
CA PHE A 150 -3.64 15.73 2.64
C PHE A 150 -2.52 14.80 2.24
N VAL A 151 -2.85 13.70 1.58
CA VAL A 151 -1.83 12.83 0.98
C VAL A 151 -1.37 13.49 -0.32
N CYS A 152 -0.07 13.70 -0.45
CA CYS A 152 0.53 14.18 -1.69
C CYS A 152 1.45 13.10 -2.28
N PHE A 153 1.13 12.64 -3.47
CA PHE A 153 1.88 11.60 -4.17
C PHE A 153 2.86 12.25 -5.15
N ASN A 154 4.00 12.70 -4.62
CA ASN A 154 5.01 13.46 -5.37
C ASN A 154 5.64 12.68 -6.53
N ARG A 155 5.76 11.35 -6.41
CA ARG A 155 6.45 10.49 -7.39
C ARG A 155 5.50 9.61 -8.18
N ILE A 156 4.26 10.08 -8.41
CA ILE A 156 3.25 9.30 -9.14
C ILE A 156 3.71 8.91 -10.55
N ASN A 157 4.49 9.76 -11.23
CA ASN A 157 5.04 9.49 -12.56
C ASN A 157 6.17 8.46 -12.57
N GLU A 158 6.58 7.99 -11.40
CA GLU A 158 7.63 6.99 -11.20
C GLU A 158 7.06 5.64 -10.76
N VAL A 159 5.73 5.50 -10.73
CA VAL A 159 5.02 4.31 -10.28
C VAL A 159 4.15 3.79 -11.40
N TRP A 160 4.19 2.48 -11.63
CA TRP A 160 3.43 1.82 -12.69
C TRP A 160 2.57 0.71 -12.10
N SER A 161 1.30 0.64 -12.48
CA SER A 161 0.42 -0.46 -12.11
C SER A 161 0.09 -1.29 -13.35
N LEU A 162 0.38 -2.59 -13.28
CA LEU A 162 0.04 -3.56 -14.30
C LEU A 162 -1.25 -4.26 -13.91
N ASN A 163 -2.24 -4.23 -14.80
CA ASN A 163 -3.42 -5.08 -14.73
C ASN A 163 -3.06 -6.46 -15.33
N SER A 164 -2.90 -7.49 -14.49
CA SER A 164 -2.51 -8.83 -14.92
C SER A 164 -3.64 -9.60 -15.62
N GLU A 165 -4.89 -9.16 -15.47
CA GLU A 165 -6.07 -9.83 -16.04
C GLU A 165 -6.50 -9.21 -17.37
N SER A 166 -5.74 -8.24 -17.89
CA SER A 166 -6.00 -7.65 -19.19
C SER A 166 -5.56 -8.60 -20.30
N HIS A 167 -6.48 -9.44 -20.77
CA HIS A 167 -6.27 -10.40 -21.86
C HIS A 167 -6.36 -9.79 -23.26
N THR A 168 -6.30 -8.46 -23.42
CA THR A 168 -6.27 -7.87 -24.75
C THR A 168 -4.93 -8.19 -25.41
N ALA A 169 -4.94 -9.17 -26.31
CA ALA A 169 -3.87 -9.40 -27.25
C ALA A 169 -3.53 -8.07 -27.93
N TRP A 170 -2.27 -7.66 -27.85
CA TRP A 170 -1.80 -6.51 -28.60
C TRP A 170 -1.93 -6.88 -30.09
N ALA A 171 -2.78 -6.16 -30.81
CA ALA A 171 -2.92 -6.26 -32.26
C ALA A 171 -1.76 -5.52 -32.95
#